data_AF-A0A7S1WRI1-F1
#
_entry.id   AF-A0A7S1WRI1-F1
#
_cell.length_a   1.000
_cell.length_b   1.000
_cell.length_c   1.000
_cell.angle_alpha   90.00
_cell.angle_beta   90.00
_cell.angle_gamma   90.00
#
_symmetry.space_group_name_H-M   'P 1'
#
loop_
_entity.id
_entity.type
_entity.pdbx_description
1 polymer ?
#
loop_
_entity_poly.entity_id
_entity_poly.type
_entity_poly.pdbx_seq_one_letter_code
_entity_poly.pdbx_strand_id
1 'polypeptide(L)'
;QTFYVNPGNAQQFESSIVTASGEVKQNLQKMQKVPSAYWIDKKEKIKGSSKRHMEGLLQDAASKPKPELVVLIWYDLPNRDCDAKASNGEICCAYKDDGRCDYMKTGDCADGIYEYKTTYVDPYVEVLQEFQDKVPIVVILEPDSLPNLATNVGHPKCGNPATSYAYKEGVK
;
A
#
# COMPACT_ATOMS: atom_id res chain seq x y z
N GLN A 1 -16.83 -15.47 7.60
CA GLN A 1 -16.48 -14.50 6.54
C GLN A 1 -15.52 -15.17 5.58
N THR A 2 -15.72 -15.04 4.26
CA THR A 2 -14.77 -15.56 3.25
C THR A 2 -13.84 -14.43 2.83
N PHE A 3 -12.54 -14.67 2.81
CA PHE A 3 -11.54 -13.69 2.37
C PHE A 3 -11.40 -13.70 0.85
N TYR A 4 -11.13 -12.53 0.29
CA TYR A 4 -10.92 -12.35 -1.14
C TYR A 4 -9.58 -12.92 -1.59
N VAL A 5 -9.59 -13.75 -2.64
CA VAL A 5 -8.37 -14.27 -3.26
C VAL A 5 -7.89 -13.30 -4.33
N ASN A 6 -6.75 -12.64 -4.07
CA ASN A 6 -6.15 -11.66 -4.97
C ASN A 6 -5.70 -12.32 -6.29
N PRO A 7 -6.36 -12.03 -7.44
CA PRO A 7 -6.02 -12.65 -8.71
C PRO A 7 -4.64 -12.20 -9.23
N GLY A 8 -4.20 -10.98 -8.89
CA GLY A 8 -2.86 -10.50 -9.23
C GLY A 8 -1.76 -11.29 -8.51
N ASN A 9 -1.98 -11.68 -7.26
CA ASN A 9 -1.08 -12.57 -6.51
C ASN A 9 -1.10 -14.00 -7.08
N ALA A 10 -2.29 -14.54 -7.38
CA ALA A 10 -2.43 -15.86 -7.98
C ALA A 10 -1.65 -15.98 -9.32
N GLN A 11 -1.68 -14.92 -10.15
CA GLN A 11 -0.92 -14.86 -11.40
C GLN A 11 0.60 -14.93 -11.20
N GLN A 12 1.15 -14.41 -10.10
CA GLN A 12 2.60 -14.45 -9.86
C GLN A 12 3.15 -15.88 -9.74
N PHE A 13 2.32 -16.84 -9.33
CA PHE A 13 2.73 -18.23 -9.21
C PHE A 13 2.73 -18.98 -10.56
N GLU A 14 2.05 -18.47 -11.59
CA GLU A 14 1.81 -19.21 -12.85
C GLU A 14 3.12 -19.63 -13.53
N SER A 15 4.07 -18.70 -13.65
CA SER A 15 5.37 -18.96 -14.29
C SER A 15 6.17 -20.03 -13.53
N SER A 16 6.10 -20.03 -12.20
CA SER A 16 6.77 -21.01 -11.34
C SER A 16 6.08 -22.37 -11.38
N ILE A 17 4.75 -22.42 -11.51
CA ILE A 17 3.98 -23.67 -11.65
C ILE A 17 4.29 -24.38 -12.97
N VAL A 18 4.55 -23.62 -14.04
CA VAL A 18 4.91 -24.17 -15.36
C VAL A 18 6.21 -24.97 -15.28
N THR A 19 7.20 -24.48 -14.52
CA THR A 19 8.54 -25.10 -14.43
C THR A 19 8.71 -26.06 -13.26
N ALA A 20 7.84 -25.99 -12.25
CA ALA A 20 7.87 -26.89 -11.09
C ALA A 20 7.31 -28.30 -11.38
N SER A 21 7.66 -29.26 -10.53
CA SER A 21 7.17 -30.64 -10.57
C SER A 21 6.89 -31.20 -9.17
N GLY A 22 6.26 -32.39 -9.11
CA GLY A 22 6.01 -33.10 -7.86
C GLY A 22 5.24 -32.27 -6.82
N GLU A 23 5.68 -32.39 -5.56
CA GLU A 23 5.07 -31.70 -4.42
C GLU A 23 5.17 -30.17 -4.52
N VAL A 24 6.26 -29.64 -5.07
CA VAL A 24 6.45 -28.19 -5.25
C VAL A 24 5.34 -27.61 -6.13
N LYS A 25 5.06 -28.24 -7.27
CA LYS A 25 3.98 -27.79 -8.17
C LYS A 25 2.62 -27.82 -7.46
N GLN A 26 2.35 -28.89 -6.71
CA GLN A 26 1.09 -29.03 -5.97
C GLN A 26 0.95 -27.94 -4.90
N ASN A 27 2.03 -27.62 -4.19
CA ASN A 27 2.04 -26.57 -3.18
C ASN A 27 1.84 -25.19 -3.80
N LEU A 28 2.49 -24.86 -4.91
CA LEU A 28 2.26 -23.60 -5.63
C LEU A 28 0.80 -23.47 -6.11
N GLN A 29 0.19 -24.53 -6.63
CA GLN A 29 -1.22 -24.54 -7.03
C GLN A 29 -2.19 -24.35 -5.85
N LYS A 30 -1.81 -24.80 -4.64
CA LYS A 30 -2.58 -24.51 -3.42
C LYS A 30 -2.39 -23.05 -3.00
N MET A 31 -1.16 -22.53 -3.03
CA MET A 31 -0.85 -21.14 -2.66
C MET A 31 -1.57 -20.12 -3.55
N GLN A 32 -1.78 -20.40 -4.84
CA GLN A 32 -2.59 -19.57 -5.74
C GLN A 32 -4.02 -19.30 -5.24
N LYS A 33 -4.56 -20.17 -4.38
CA LYS A 33 -5.92 -20.09 -3.86
C LYS A 33 -5.98 -19.49 -2.47
N VAL A 34 -4.83 -19.13 -1.89
CA VAL A 34 -4.74 -18.55 -0.55
C VAL A 34 -5.03 -17.05 -0.63
N PRO A 35 -5.98 -16.53 0.16
CA PRO A 35 -6.22 -15.09 0.26
C PRO A 35 -4.98 -14.33 0.71
N SER A 36 -4.78 -13.14 0.16
CA SER A 36 -3.68 -12.24 0.53
C SER A 36 -4.18 -10.80 0.55
N ALA A 37 -3.62 -9.98 1.45
CA ALA A 37 -3.86 -8.55 1.41
C ALA A 37 -3.33 -7.91 0.12
N TYR A 38 -3.91 -6.78 -0.25
CA TYR A 38 -3.53 -6.03 -1.45
C TYR A 38 -2.77 -4.75 -1.07
N TRP A 39 -1.53 -4.61 -1.54
CA TRP A 39 -0.71 -3.43 -1.30
C TRP A 39 -1.09 -2.29 -2.25
N ILE A 40 -1.55 -1.19 -1.67
CA ILE A 40 -1.71 0.11 -2.34
C ILE A 40 -0.49 0.95 -1.97
N ASP A 41 0.67 0.51 -2.42
CA ASP A 41 1.99 1.10 -2.14
C ASP A 41 2.36 2.23 -3.11
N LYS A 42 1.42 2.61 -3.98
CA LYS A 42 1.54 3.69 -4.95
C LYS A 42 0.17 4.28 -5.31
N LYS A 43 0.15 5.57 -5.63
CA LYS A 43 -1.01 6.32 -6.16
C LYS A 43 -1.63 5.65 -7.39
N GLU A 44 -0.78 5.15 -8.29
CA GLU A 44 -1.21 4.50 -9.54
C GLU A 44 -2.08 3.25 -9.32
N LYS A 45 -2.06 2.65 -8.12
CA LYS A 45 -2.83 1.43 -7.82
C LYS A 45 -4.24 1.71 -7.32
N ILE A 46 -4.67 2.96 -7.17
CA ILE A 46 -5.97 3.28 -6.59
C ILE A 46 -7.09 3.09 -7.62
N LYS A 47 -7.12 3.93 -8.66
CA LYS A 47 -8.20 3.98 -9.65
C LYS A 47 -7.88 3.19 -10.91
N GLY A 48 -8.86 2.49 -11.46
CA GLY A 48 -8.73 1.71 -12.68
C GLY A 48 -9.58 0.43 -12.67
N SER A 49 -10.05 0.02 -13.86
CA SER A 49 -10.97 -1.12 -14.01
C SER A 49 -10.29 -2.50 -13.95
N SER A 50 -8.96 -2.56 -14.08
CA SER A 50 -8.26 -3.83 -13.97
C SER A 50 -8.11 -4.23 -12.50
N LYS A 51 -8.07 -5.54 -12.21
CA LYS A 51 -7.87 -6.09 -10.84
C LYS A 51 -6.46 -5.84 -10.28
N ARG A 52 -5.63 -5.05 -10.98
CA ARG A 52 -4.36 -4.50 -10.49
C ARG A 52 -4.54 -3.14 -9.80
N HIS A 53 -5.74 -2.60 -9.81
CA HIS A 53 -6.11 -1.38 -9.10
C HIS A 53 -7.13 -1.74 -8.02
N MET A 54 -7.16 -0.94 -6.96
CA MET A 54 -8.10 -1.10 -5.85
C MET A 54 -9.54 -1.09 -6.33
N GLU A 55 -9.90 -0.15 -7.21
CA GLU A 55 -11.25 -0.01 -7.76
C GLU A 55 -11.69 -1.27 -8.51
N GLY A 56 -10.92 -1.75 -9.51
CA GLY A 56 -11.25 -2.95 -10.26
C GLY A 56 -11.27 -4.24 -9.42
N LEU A 57 -10.43 -4.31 -8.39
CA LEU A 57 -10.45 -5.35 -7.36
C LEU A 57 -11.78 -5.36 -6.58
N LEU A 58 -12.22 -4.18 -6.12
CA LEU A 58 -13.45 -4.00 -5.35
C LEU A 58 -14.69 -4.27 -6.22
N GLN A 59 -14.67 -3.87 -7.49
CA GLN A 59 -15.68 -4.23 -8.48
C GLN A 59 -15.80 -5.76 -8.62
N ASP A 60 -14.67 -6.47 -8.75
CA ASP A 60 -14.66 -7.93 -8.83
C ASP A 60 -15.22 -8.57 -7.54
N ALA A 61 -14.79 -8.11 -6.37
CA ALA A 61 -15.29 -8.61 -5.08
C ALA A 61 -16.81 -8.38 -4.93
N ALA A 62 -17.31 -7.21 -5.33
CA ALA A 62 -18.73 -6.85 -5.28
C ALA A 62 -19.58 -7.66 -6.27
N SER A 63 -19.00 -8.12 -7.38
CA SER A 63 -19.71 -8.91 -8.41
C SER A 63 -20.03 -10.34 -7.98
N LYS A 64 -19.43 -10.83 -6.89
CA LYS A 64 -19.61 -12.21 -6.42
C LYS A 64 -21.00 -12.39 -5.79
N PRO A 65 -21.62 -13.60 -5.88
CA PRO A 65 -22.92 -13.85 -5.26
C PRO A 65 -22.98 -13.51 -3.76
N LYS A 66 -21.85 -13.66 -3.08
CA LYS A 66 -21.60 -13.14 -1.74
C LYS A 66 -20.29 -12.35 -1.76
N PRO A 67 -20.31 -11.04 -1.50
CA PRO A 67 -19.10 -10.24 -1.43
C PRO A 67 -18.11 -10.80 -0.41
N GLU A 68 -16.87 -10.99 -0.85
CA GLU A 68 -15.77 -11.50 -0.03
C GLU A 68 -15.07 -10.34 0.70
N LEU A 69 -14.43 -10.64 1.83
CA LEU A 69 -13.69 -9.66 2.63
C LEU A 69 -12.38 -9.31 1.94
N VAL A 70 -12.23 -8.05 1.58
CA VAL A 70 -11.00 -7.51 0.98
C VAL A 70 -10.14 -6.89 2.08
N VAL A 71 -8.86 -7.25 2.11
CA VAL A 71 -7.87 -6.64 3.01
C VAL A 71 -6.93 -5.79 2.17
N LEU A 72 -6.90 -4.49 2.43
CA LEU A 72 -6.06 -3.53 1.75
C LEU A 72 -4.96 -3.04 2.69
N ILE A 73 -3.77 -2.82 2.16
CA ILE A 73 -2.65 -2.18 2.86
C ILE A 73 -2.50 -0.78 2.27
N TRP A 74 -2.83 0.21 3.10
CA TRP A 74 -2.66 1.63 2.83
C TRP A 74 -1.23 2.00 3.21
N TYR A 75 -0.41 2.46 2.26
CA TYR A 75 1.04 2.52 2.47
C TYR A 75 1.76 3.47 1.50
N ASP A 76 1.60 4.78 1.68
CA ASP A 76 2.30 5.75 0.83
C ASP A 76 2.62 7.08 1.55
N LEU A 77 2.83 7.02 2.87
CA LEU A 77 3.23 8.19 3.65
C LEU A 77 4.45 8.91 3.05
N PRO A 78 4.52 10.25 3.15
CA PRO A 78 5.72 10.98 2.78
C PRO A 78 6.95 10.49 3.55
N ASN A 79 8.08 10.35 2.85
CA ASN A 79 9.31 9.76 3.39
C ASN A 79 9.10 8.35 3.99
N ARG A 80 8.26 7.52 3.35
CA ARG A 80 8.00 6.12 3.74
C ARG A 80 9.29 5.33 4.02
N ASP A 81 9.23 4.40 4.97
CA ASP A 81 10.32 3.47 5.29
C ASP A 81 11.61 4.19 5.72
N CYS A 82 11.52 5.08 6.71
CA CYS A 82 12.63 5.96 7.07
C CYS A 82 13.89 5.23 7.55
N ASP A 83 13.78 4.00 8.08
CA ASP A 83 14.93 3.20 8.53
C ASP A 83 15.48 2.29 7.41
N ALA A 84 14.80 2.25 6.25
CA ALA A 84 15.30 1.51 5.11
C ALA A 84 16.56 2.17 4.51
N LYS A 85 17.48 1.34 4.04
CA LYS A 85 18.66 1.79 3.27
C LYS A 85 18.22 2.57 2.03
N ALA A 86 17.25 2.03 1.29
CA ALA A 86 16.58 2.66 0.18
C ALA A 86 15.07 2.39 0.29
N SER A 87 14.29 3.47 0.32
CA SER A 87 12.83 3.41 0.27
C SER A 87 12.36 3.49 -1.18
N ASN A 88 11.25 2.82 -1.47
CA ASN A 88 10.51 2.92 -2.73
C ASN A 88 9.26 3.80 -2.61
N GLY A 89 9.11 4.56 -1.51
CA GLY A 89 8.02 5.52 -1.35
C GLY A 89 8.12 6.62 -2.39
N GLU A 90 7.00 6.99 -3.01
CA GLU A 90 6.98 7.96 -4.11
C GLU A 90 6.76 9.41 -3.65
N ILE A 91 6.24 9.61 -2.44
CA ILE A 91 5.96 10.92 -1.88
C ILE A 91 7.07 11.35 -0.92
N CYS A 92 7.60 12.55 -1.14
CA CYS A 92 8.68 13.12 -0.34
C CYS A 92 8.18 14.34 0.45
N CYS A 93 8.73 14.56 1.65
CA CYS A 93 8.52 15.84 2.34
C CYS A 93 9.19 17.02 1.64
N ALA A 94 10.24 16.74 0.86
CA ALA A 94 10.90 17.68 -0.02
C ALA A 94 11.59 16.90 -1.14
N TYR A 95 11.67 17.52 -2.33
CA TYR A 95 12.34 16.97 -3.48
C TYR A 95 13.64 17.74 -3.75
N LYS A 96 14.64 17.03 -4.27
CA LYS A 96 15.83 17.62 -4.87
C LYS A 96 15.53 18.05 -6.31
N ASP A 97 16.42 18.84 -6.90
CA ASP A 97 16.30 19.28 -8.30
C ASP A 97 16.19 18.11 -9.31
N ASP A 98 16.74 16.95 -8.96
CA ASP A 98 16.68 15.73 -9.77
C ASP A 98 15.42 14.88 -9.54
N GLY A 99 14.47 15.37 -8.75
CA GLY A 99 13.19 14.71 -8.46
C GLY A 99 13.26 13.61 -7.41
N ARG A 100 14.43 13.33 -6.81
CA ARG A 100 14.52 12.37 -5.69
C ARG A 100 14.16 13.03 -4.36
N CYS A 101 13.71 12.24 -3.39
CA CYS A 101 13.48 12.74 -2.04
C CYS A 101 14.75 13.33 -1.41
N ASP A 102 14.59 14.50 -0.78
CA ASP A 102 15.55 15.03 0.17
C ASP A 102 15.18 14.63 1.60
N TYR A 103 15.55 13.40 1.97
CA TYR A 103 15.28 12.84 3.30
C TYR A 103 15.94 13.61 4.45
N MET A 104 16.90 14.50 4.15
CA MET A 104 17.63 15.27 5.16
C MET A 104 17.08 16.68 5.32
N LYS A 105 16.18 17.12 4.43
CA LYS A 105 15.49 18.39 4.56
C LYS A 105 14.57 18.35 5.78
N THR A 106 14.77 19.30 6.70
CA THR A 106 13.90 19.48 7.86
C THR A 106 12.74 20.41 7.51
N GLY A 107 11.69 20.41 8.34
CA GLY A 107 10.50 21.24 8.15
C GLY A 107 9.26 20.55 8.68
N ASP A 108 8.10 21.01 8.22
CA ASP A 108 6.77 20.51 8.56
C ASP A 108 6.17 19.61 7.46
N CYS A 109 6.94 19.24 6.44
CA CYS A 109 6.46 18.37 5.35
C CYS A 109 5.16 18.86 4.68
N ALA A 110 4.86 20.17 4.68
CA ALA A 110 3.57 20.69 4.22
C ALA A 110 3.23 20.25 2.78
N ASP A 111 4.18 20.38 1.85
CA ASP A 111 4.00 20.00 0.44
C ASP A 111 3.79 18.49 0.28
N GLY A 112 4.58 17.67 0.99
CA GLY A 112 4.45 16.20 0.96
C GLY A 112 3.12 15.72 1.55
N ILE A 113 2.66 16.33 2.64
CA ILE A 113 1.34 16.03 3.23
C ILE A 113 0.22 16.48 2.29
N TYR A 114 0.35 17.63 1.65
CA TYR A 114 -0.63 18.09 0.66
C TYR A 114 -0.72 17.13 -0.53
N GLU A 115 0.43 16.71 -1.08
CA GLU A 115 0.50 15.72 -2.14
C GLU A 115 -0.14 14.39 -1.71
N TYR A 116 0.26 13.85 -0.55
CA TYR A 116 -0.31 12.62 -0.01
C TYR A 116 -1.83 12.71 0.11
N LYS A 117 -2.35 13.79 0.70
CA LYS A 117 -3.79 13.99 0.84
C LYS A 117 -4.50 14.01 -0.51
N THR A 118 -4.07 14.88 -1.41
CA THR A 118 -4.81 15.15 -2.65
C THR A 118 -4.64 14.07 -3.71
N THR A 119 -3.54 13.32 -3.69
CA THR A 119 -3.21 12.36 -4.75
C THR A 119 -3.25 10.90 -4.31
N TYR A 120 -3.26 10.63 -3.00
CA TYR A 120 -3.38 9.29 -2.44
C TYR A 120 -4.61 9.14 -1.56
N VAL A 121 -4.74 9.93 -0.48
CA VAL A 121 -5.84 9.81 0.50
C VAL A 121 -7.20 10.05 -0.15
N ASP A 122 -7.37 11.19 -0.83
CA ASP A 122 -8.67 11.58 -1.39
C ASP A 122 -9.16 10.57 -2.45
N PRO A 123 -8.35 10.14 -3.43
CA PRO A 123 -8.76 9.11 -4.39
C PRO A 123 -9.05 7.76 -3.73
N TYR A 124 -8.28 7.38 -2.70
CA TYR A 124 -8.49 6.12 -1.98
C TYR A 124 -9.84 6.14 -1.24
N VAL A 125 -10.11 7.21 -0.51
CA VAL A 125 -11.36 7.40 0.25
C VAL A 125 -12.56 7.46 -0.69
N GLU A 126 -12.44 8.12 -1.85
CA GLU A 126 -13.50 8.14 -2.87
C GLU A 126 -13.88 6.71 -3.30
N VAL A 127 -12.89 5.86 -3.61
CA VAL A 127 -13.14 4.45 -3.95
C VAL A 127 -13.72 3.69 -2.74
N LEU A 128 -13.20 3.87 -1.52
CA LEU A 128 -13.79 3.23 -0.34
C LEU A 128 -15.27 3.57 -0.17
N GLN A 129 -15.63 4.85 -0.32
CA GLN A 129 -17.01 5.32 -0.17
C GLN A 129 -17.95 4.70 -1.20
N GLU A 130 -17.47 4.46 -2.42
CA GLU A 130 -18.26 3.79 -3.47
C GLU A 130 -18.59 2.33 -3.13
N PHE A 131 -17.71 1.65 -2.40
CA PHE A 131 -17.80 0.21 -2.12
C PHE A 131 -18.13 -0.15 -0.66
N GLN A 132 -18.19 0.82 0.25
CA GLN A 132 -18.37 0.58 1.70
C GLN A 132 -19.61 -0.26 2.05
N ASP A 133 -20.70 -0.11 1.31
CA ASP A 133 -21.95 -0.85 1.51
C ASP A 133 -22.04 -2.13 0.65
N LYS A 134 -21.06 -2.36 -0.23
CA LYS A 134 -21.06 -3.45 -1.23
C LYS A 134 -20.06 -4.55 -0.87
N VAL A 135 -18.93 -4.20 -0.26
CA VAL A 135 -17.83 -5.11 0.02
C VAL A 135 -17.38 -4.91 1.47
N PRO A 136 -17.25 -5.97 2.28
CA PRO A 136 -16.62 -5.85 3.58
C PRO A 136 -15.11 -5.60 3.38
N ILE A 137 -14.61 -4.47 3.86
CA ILE A 137 -13.23 -4.01 3.65
C ILE A 137 -12.52 -3.84 4.98
N VAL A 138 -11.27 -4.31 5.05
CA VAL A 138 -10.33 -4.06 6.16
C VAL A 138 -9.13 -3.30 5.60
N VAL A 139 -8.74 -2.22 6.28
CA VAL A 139 -7.56 -1.42 5.92
C VAL A 139 -6.49 -1.61 6.99
N ILE A 140 -5.31 -2.03 6.57
CA ILE A 140 -4.07 -2.01 7.37
C ILE A 140 -3.38 -0.69 7.05
N LEU A 141 -3.26 0.18 8.05
CA LEU A 141 -2.78 1.55 7.87
C LEU A 141 -1.28 1.66 8.11
N GLU A 142 -0.57 2.08 7.06
CA GLU A 142 0.82 2.53 7.05
C GLU A 142 1.78 1.65 7.86
N PRO A 143 2.07 0.41 7.42
CA PRO A 143 3.16 -0.39 7.98
C PRO A 143 4.50 0.39 8.00
N ASP A 144 5.41 0.00 8.88
CA ASP A 144 6.77 0.58 8.97
C ASP A 144 6.80 2.13 9.07
N SER A 145 5.81 2.71 9.75
CA SER A 145 5.70 4.16 9.96
C SER A 145 5.94 4.54 11.43
N LEU A 146 4.87 4.71 12.23
CA LEU A 146 4.91 5.16 13.62
C LEU A 146 5.87 4.37 14.54
N PRO A 147 6.03 3.03 14.40
CA PRO A 147 7.01 2.30 15.20
C PRO A 147 8.45 2.84 15.06
N ASN A 148 8.84 3.34 13.88
CA ASN A 148 10.16 3.96 13.68
C ASN A 148 10.38 5.20 14.54
N LEU A 149 9.32 5.94 14.87
CA LEU A 149 9.40 7.10 15.76
C LEU A 149 9.63 6.71 17.23
N ALA A 150 9.40 5.44 17.58
CA ALA A 150 9.68 4.91 18.91
C ALA A 150 11.09 4.29 19.01
N THR A 151 11.54 3.58 17.97
CA THR A 151 12.75 2.75 18.04
C THR A 151 13.93 3.29 17.24
N ASN A 152 13.68 4.01 16.15
CA ASN A 152 14.68 4.31 15.12
C ASN A 152 14.98 5.81 14.96
N VAL A 153 14.59 6.65 15.92
CA VAL A 153 14.86 8.10 15.88
C VAL A 153 16.35 8.46 15.86
N GLY A 154 17.24 7.53 16.23
CA GLY A 154 18.68 7.69 16.05
C GLY A 154 19.12 7.62 14.58
N HIS A 155 18.32 7.02 13.70
CA HIS A 155 18.56 7.03 12.26
C HIS A 155 18.22 8.41 11.69
N PRO A 156 19.11 9.07 10.93
CA PRO A 156 18.94 10.48 10.55
C PRO A 156 17.65 10.77 9.77
N LYS A 157 17.17 9.84 8.95
CA LYS A 157 15.92 10.02 8.18
C LYS A 157 14.67 9.90 9.08
N CYS A 158 14.70 9.01 10.08
CA CYS A 158 13.57 8.81 11.01
C CYS A 158 13.52 9.89 12.09
N GLY A 159 14.68 10.29 12.61
CA GLY A 159 14.81 11.40 13.56
C GLY A 159 14.57 12.77 12.95
N ASN A 160 14.44 12.87 11.62
CA ASN A 160 14.15 14.13 10.94
C ASN A 160 12.76 14.65 11.35
N PRO A 161 12.65 15.93 11.80
CA PRO A 161 11.38 16.55 12.13
C PRO A 161 10.32 16.47 11.03
N ALA A 162 10.70 16.60 9.76
CA ALA A 162 9.78 16.53 8.63
C ALA A 162 9.15 15.13 8.51
N THR A 163 9.96 14.06 8.61
CA THR A 163 9.47 12.67 8.60
C THR A 163 8.59 12.38 9.82
N SER A 164 9.02 12.82 11.01
CA SER A 164 8.24 12.67 12.24
C SER A 164 6.88 13.36 12.15
N TYR A 165 6.82 14.55 11.56
CA TYR A 165 5.57 15.25 11.30
C TYR A 165 4.72 14.49 10.26
N ALA A 166 5.34 14.07 9.14
CA ALA A 166 4.66 13.34 8.08
C ALA A 166 3.92 12.10 8.60
N TYR A 167 4.58 11.29 9.42
CA TYR A 167 3.98 10.06 9.93
C TYR A 167 2.86 10.33 10.94
N LYS A 168 2.97 11.38 11.75
CA LYS A 168 1.93 11.74 12.72
C LYS A 168 0.71 12.36 12.05
N GLU A 169 0.92 13.31 11.16
CA GLU A 169 -0.17 14.04 10.50
C GLU A 169 -0.76 13.28 9.31
N GLY A 170 -0.01 12.40 8.66
CA GLY A 170 -0.54 11.57 7.58
C GLY A 170 -1.42 10.41 8.07
N VAL A 171 -1.18 9.89 9.29
CA VAL A 171 -2.01 8.84 9.90
C VAL A 171 -3.32 9.37 10.49
N LYS A 172 -3.38 10.67 10.79
CA LYS A 172 -4.50 11.34 11.45
C LYS A 172 -5.61 11.73 10.47
#